data_AF-A0ABD6EUW1-F1
#
_entry.id   AF-A0ABD6EUW1-F1
#
_cell.length_a   1.000
_cell.length_b   1.000
_cell.length_c   1.000
_cell.angle_alpha   90.00
_cell.angle_beta   90.00
_cell.angle_gamma   90.00
#
_symmetry.space_group_name_H-M   'P 1'
#
loop_
_entity.id
_entity.type
_entity.pdbx_description
1 polymer ?
#
loop_
_entity_poly.entity_id
_entity_poly.type
_entity_poly.pdbx_seq_one_letter_code
_entity_poly.pdbx_strand_id
1 'polypeptide(L)'
;MNERVEELIDEMSDFPPDVIVMQSCLWDVSQYGDSKEGLQVTQISGLRTVADQSVALNEYKHRMVVLMEMIQSKLPARTKFIWLTTPFVAESRSSSLLQINRNKENGFLVHLGNHVASQIVRGYGHDVIDLEYYFRHPWISDFQW
;
A
#
# COMPACT_ATOMS: atom_id res chain seq x y z
N MET A 1 10.98 1.47 -9.74
CA MET A 1 10.76 0.77 -8.45
C MET A 1 11.91 1.16 -7.52
N ASN A 2 11.78 0.99 -6.20
CA ASN A 2 12.91 1.23 -5.29
C ASN A 2 13.95 0.10 -5.48
N GLU A 3 15.21 0.45 -5.77
CA GLU A 3 16.32 -0.51 -5.98
C GLU A 3 16.41 -1.55 -4.86
N ARG A 4 16.16 -1.14 -3.61
CA ARG A 4 16.18 -2.05 -2.46
C ARG A 4 15.10 -3.12 -2.52
N VAL A 5 13.93 -2.82 -3.08
CA VAL A 5 12.85 -3.81 -3.25
C VAL A 5 13.26 -4.83 -4.31
N GLU A 6 13.93 -4.38 -5.38
CA GLU A 6 14.40 -5.28 -6.43
C GLU A 6 15.46 -6.25 -5.89
N GLU A 7 16.45 -5.74 -5.15
CA GLU A 7 17.47 -6.54 -4.47
C GLU A 7 16.86 -7.60 -3.54
N LEU A 8 15.86 -7.22 -2.73
CA LEU A 8 15.21 -8.15 -1.82
C LEU A 8 14.48 -9.27 -2.57
N ILE A 9 13.83 -8.97 -3.69
CA ILE A 9 13.17 -9.98 -4.51
C ILE A 9 14.21 -10.89 -5.18
N ASP A 10 15.35 -10.34 -5.60
CA ASP A 10 16.46 -11.14 -6.13
C ASP A 10 17.05 -12.08 -5.07
N GLU A 11 17.31 -11.59 -3.86
CA GLU A 11 17.75 -12.41 -2.73
C GLU A 11 16.73 -13.53 -2.41
N MET A 12 15.43 -13.22 -2.46
CA MET A 12 14.36 -14.22 -2.29
C MET A 12 14.32 -15.22 -3.45
N SER A 13 14.76 -14.88 -4.66
CA SER A 13 14.74 -15.83 -5.78
C SER A 13 15.74 -16.98 -5.58
N ASP A 14 16.88 -16.73 -4.93
CA ASP A 14 17.89 -17.73 -4.59
C ASP A 14 17.40 -18.68 -3.49
N PHE A 15 16.67 -18.15 -2.51
CA PHE A 15 16.09 -18.89 -1.37
C PHE A 15 14.61 -18.56 -1.20
N PRO A 16 13.73 -19.11 -2.06
CA PRO A 16 12.34 -18.66 -2.15
C PRO A 16 11.54 -19.06 -0.92
N PRO A 17 10.89 -18.09 -0.24
CA PRO A 17 10.04 -18.37 0.90
C PRO A 17 8.80 -19.16 0.46
N ASP A 18 8.23 -19.93 1.40
CA ASP A 18 6.95 -20.61 1.13
C ASP A 18 5.78 -19.62 1.08
N VAL A 19 5.82 -18.59 1.92
CA VAL A 19 4.77 -17.58 2.04
C VAL A 19 5.38 -16.19 2.20
N ILE A 20 4.88 -15.24 1.41
CA ILE A 20 5.12 -13.81 1.56
C ILE A 20 3.80 -13.17 1.96
N VAL A 21 3.80 -12.49 3.10
CA VAL A 21 2.70 -11.63 3.52
C VAL A 21 3.18 -10.19 3.38
N MET A 22 2.61 -9.47 2.43
CA MET A 22 2.99 -8.09 2.14
C MET A 22 1.88 -7.15 2.56
N GLN A 23 2.19 -6.22 3.45
CA GLN A 23 1.28 -5.13 3.79
C GLN A 23 1.38 -4.03 2.75
N SER A 24 0.23 -3.42 2.42
CA SER A 24 0.17 -2.29 1.52
C SER A 24 1.10 -1.15 1.92
N CYS A 25 2.01 -0.77 1.02
CA CYS A 25 2.98 0.33 1.15
C CYS A 25 2.28 1.69 1.00
N LEU A 26 1.34 1.95 1.88
CA LEU A 26 0.32 2.96 1.69
C LEU A 26 0.84 4.39 1.93
N TRP A 27 2.01 4.48 2.59
CA TRP A 27 2.84 5.67 2.64
C TRP A 27 3.33 6.12 1.26
N ASP A 28 3.38 5.24 0.25
CA ASP A 28 3.77 5.64 -1.11
C ASP A 28 2.74 6.59 -1.72
N VAL A 29 1.45 6.29 -1.61
CA VAL A 29 0.38 7.18 -2.09
C VAL A 29 0.34 8.48 -1.30
N SER A 30 0.54 8.41 0.03
CA SER A 30 0.39 9.56 0.94
C SER A 30 1.67 10.37 1.19
N GLN A 31 2.86 9.92 0.76
CA GLN A 31 4.14 10.64 0.92
C GLN A 31 4.96 10.84 -0.35
N TYR A 32 4.98 9.91 -1.31
CA TYR A 32 5.95 9.91 -2.41
C TYR A 32 5.28 10.02 -3.78
N GLY A 33 5.23 11.23 -4.34
CA GLY A 33 5.07 11.43 -5.78
C GLY A 33 6.39 11.85 -6.41
N ASP A 34 6.61 11.43 -7.66
CA ASP A 34 7.89 11.47 -8.38
C ASP A 34 8.32 12.88 -8.89
N SER A 35 7.93 13.95 -8.20
CA SER A 35 8.66 15.22 -8.36
C SER A 35 9.95 15.14 -7.55
N LYS A 36 11.07 15.60 -8.14
CA LYS A 36 12.43 15.60 -7.58
C LYS A 36 12.60 16.31 -6.23
N GLU A 37 11.52 16.77 -5.63
CA GLU A 37 11.40 17.47 -4.34
C GLU A 37 10.31 16.84 -3.46
N GLY A 38 10.04 15.52 -3.64
CA GLY A 38 8.81 14.89 -3.18
C GLY A 38 7.59 15.52 -3.88
N LEU A 39 6.39 14.97 -3.72
CA LEU A 39 5.19 15.79 -3.87
C LEU A 39 5.31 16.86 -2.79
N GLN A 40 5.97 17.97 -3.09
CA GLN A 40 5.94 19.14 -2.23
C GLN A 40 4.46 19.35 -1.97
N VAL A 41 4.15 19.33 -0.68
CA VAL A 41 2.91 19.81 -0.12
C VAL A 41 2.69 21.20 -0.73
N THR A 42 2.00 21.25 -1.86
CA THR A 42 1.82 22.47 -2.66
C THR A 42 0.75 23.36 -2.06
N GLN A 43 0.56 23.32 -0.74
CA GLN A 43 0.06 24.43 0.05
C GLN A 43 0.61 24.34 1.47
N ILE A 44 1.01 25.48 2.03
CA ILE A 44 1.41 25.70 3.43
C ILE A 44 0.40 25.10 4.46
N SER A 45 -0.80 24.70 4.01
CA SER A 45 -1.89 24.07 4.75
C SER A 45 -1.90 22.53 4.81
N GLY A 46 -1.12 21.81 3.99
CA GLY A 46 -1.17 20.34 3.95
C GLY A 46 -2.33 19.71 3.15
N LEU A 47 -3.09 20.51 2.39
CA LEU A 47 -4.14 20.00 1.48
C LEU A 47 -3.57 19.60 0.12
N ARG A 48 -4.12 18.51 -0.46
CA ARG A 48 -3.77 18.03 -1.81
C ARG A 48 -4.85 18.41 -2.80
N THR A 49 -4.48 18.89 -4.00
CA THR A 49 -5.45 19.09 -5.06
C THR A 49 -5.93 17.76 -5.63
N VAL A 50 -7.11 17.73 -6.26
CA VAL A 50 -7.62 16.54 -6.96
C VAL A 50 -6.65 16.03 -8.04
N ALA A 51 -5.92 16.95 -8.68
CA ALA A 51 -4.91 16.60 -9.67
C ALA A 51 -3.73 15.85 -9.03
N ASP A 52 -3.20 16.35 -7.90
CA ASP A 52 -2.09 15.70 -7.17
C ASP A 52 -2.49 14.30 -6.68
N GLN A 53 -3.73 14.18 -6.20
CA GLN A 53 -4.33 12.91 -5.80
C GLN A 53 -4.35 11.89 -6.95
N SER A 54 -4.77 12.33 -8.14
CA SER A 54 -4.80 11.48 -9.32
C SER A 54 -3.40 11.06 -9.78
N VAL A 55 -2.41 11.97 -9.72
CA VAL A 55 -1.02 11.67 -10.09
C VAL A 55 -0.45 10.62 -9.13
N ALA A 56 -0.57 10.82 -7.82
CA ALA A 56 -0.09 9.89 -6.81
C ALA A 56 -0.70 8.49 -6.96
N LEU A 57 -2.01 8.41 -7.24
CA LEU A 57 -2.68 7.13 -7.45
C LEU A 57 -2.20 6.42 -8.72
N ASN A 58 -1.97 7.16 -9.81
CA ASN A 58 -1.49 6.58 -11.07
C ASN A 58 -0.06 6.06 -10.94
N GLU A 59 0.82 6.80 -10.25
CA GLU A 59 2.17 6.34 -9.94
C GLU A 59 2.16 5.08 -9.06
N TYR A 60 1.34 5.09 -8.01
CA TYR A 60 1.17 3.92 -7.16
C TYR A 60 0.66 2.71 -7.94
N LYS A 61 -0.35 2.90 -8.79
CA LYS A 61 -0.86 1.86 -9.69
C LYS A 61 0.25 1.29 -10.57
N HIS A 62 1.07 2.15 -11.17
CA HIS A 62 2.19 1.72 -12.00
C HIS A 62 3.21 0.90 -11.20
N ARG A 63 3.61 1.37 -10.01
CA ARG A 63 4.53 0.64 -9.12
C ARG A 63 3.96 -0.71 -8.70
N MET A 64 2.67 -0.79 -8.38
CA MET A 64 2.01 -2.05 -8.05
C MET A 64 2.06 -3.07 -9.18
N VAL A 65 1.85 -2.64 -10.43
CA VAL A 65 1.98 -3.53 -11.60
C VAL A 65 3.41 -4.05 -11.72
N VAL A 66 4.41 -3.15 -11.65
CA VAL A 66 5.83 -3.54 -11.70
C VAL A 66 6.19 -4.53 -10.59
N LEU A 67 5.72 -4.29 -9.36
CA LEU A 67 5.94 -5.21 -8.24
C LEU A 67 5.36 -6.60 -8.53
N MET A 68 4.12 -6.68 -9.01
CA MET A 68 3.49 -7.97 -9.31
C MET A 68 4.20 -8.70 -10.46
N GLU A 69 4.64 -7.98 -11.50
CA GLU A 69 5.45 -8.56 -12.59
C GLU A 69 6.78 -9.13 -12.07
N MET A 70 7.44 -8.44 -11.14
CA MET A 70 8.66 -8.92 -10.50
C MET A 70 8.41 -10.17 -9.65
N ILE A 71 7.37 -10.16 -8.82
CA ILE A 71 6.98 -11.31 -8.00
C ILE A 71 6.69 -12.52 -8.89
N GLN A 72 5.91 -12.34 -9.96
CA GLN A 72 5.54 -13.42 -10.87
C GLN A 72 6.72 -13.95 -11.69
N SER A 73 7.66 -13.09 -12.08
CA SER A 73 8.81 -13.47 -12.91
C SER A 73 9.96 -14.08 -12.13
N LYS A 74 10.21 -13.61 -10.90
CA LYS A 74 11.39 -14.00 -10.10
C LYS A 74 11.08 -15.08 -9.06
N LEU A 75 9.86 -15.15 -8.53
CA LEU A 75 9.54 -16.12 -7.50
C LEU A 75 8.88 -17.37 -8.10
N PRO A 76 9.22 -18.58 -7.63
CA PRO A 76 8.63 -19.80 -8.13
C PRO A 76 7.16 -19.91 -7.73
N ALA A 77 6.37 -20.60 -8.56
CA ALA A 77 4.91 -20.78 -8.35
C ALA A 77 4.50 -21.44 -7.01
N ARG A 78 5.45 -22.09 -6.32
CA ARG A 78 5.23 -22.63 -4.97
C ARG A 78 5.09 -21.55 -3.90
N THR A 79 5.71 -20.38 -4.11
CA THR A 79 5.67 -19.24 -3.19
C THR A 79 4.25 -18.69 -3.16
N LYS A 80 3.63 -18.66 -1.98
CA LYS A 80 2.33 -18.04 -1.79
C LYS A 80 2.50 -16.57 -1.46
N PHE A 81 1.96 -15.70 -2.29
CA PHE A 81 1.93 -14.27 -2.04
C PHE A 81 0.54 -13.85 -1.56
N ILE A 82 0.48 -13.18 -0.41
CA ILE A 82 -0.75 -12.69 0.22
C ILE A 82 -0.59 -11.20 0.49
N TRP A 83 -1.54 -10.41 0.01
CA TRP A 83 -1.57 -8.97 0.21
C TRP A 83 -2.49 -8.58 1.37
N LEU A 84 -2.04 -7.69 2.25
CA LEU A 84 -2.86 -7.10 3.31
C LEU A 84 -3.20 -5.65 2.96
N THR A 85 -4.48 -5.31 2.90
CA THR A 85 -4.90 -3.89 2.79
C THR A 85 -4.58 -3.14 4.08
N THR A 86 -4.33 -1.83 3.99
CA THR A 86 -4.09 -1.04 5.20
C THR A 86 -5.43 -0.75 5.87
N PRO A 87 -5.59 -1.01 7.17
CA PRO A 87 -6.85 -0.74 7.87
C PRO A 87 -7.13 0.77 7.91
N PHE A 88 -8.41 1.10 8.07
CA PHE A 88 -8.81 2.48 8.29
C PHE A 88 -8.22 3.00 9.62
N VAL A 89 -7.50 4.11 9.57
CA VAL A 89 -6.94 4.75 10.76
C VAL A 89 -7.88 5.87 11.21
N ALA A 90 -8.68 5.63 12.23
CA ALA A 90 -9.36 6.69 12.96
C ALA A 90 -8.31 7.52 13.72
N GLU A 91 -8.52 8.85 13.81
CA GLU A 91 -7.61 9.84 14.38
C GLU A 91 -6.70 9.30 15.53
N SER A 92 -5.43 9.04 15.21
CA SER A 92 -4.45 8.55 16.18
C SER A 92 -3.69 9.71 16.83
N ARG A 93 -3.70 9.75 18.17
CA ARG A 93 -2.86 10.66 18.99
C ARG A 93 -1.41 10.17 19.17
N SER A 94 -1.05 8.98 18.68
CA SER A 94 0.29 8.38 18.92
C SER A 94 1.24 8.60 17.75
N SER A 95 2.54 8.83 17.98
CA SER A 95 3.64 9.06 17.01
C SER A 95 4.08 7.83 16.19
N SER A 96 3.22 6.81 16.07
CA SER A 96 3.53 5.54 15.40
C SER A 96 3.28 5.59 13.89
N LEU A 97 3.63 4.51 13.17
CA LEU A 97 3.42 4.26 11.72
C LEU A 97 2.01 4.65 11.18
N LEU A 98 1.05 4.86 12.08
CA LEU A 98 -0.34 5.27 11.86
C LEU A 98 -0.54 6.79 11.64
N GLN A 99 0.45 7.67 11.82
CA GLN A 99 0.23 9.13 11.80
C GLN A 99 0.06 9.80 10.44
N ILE A 100 0.35 9.11 9.32
CA ILE A 100 0.41 9.78 8.01
C ILE A 100 -0.98 10.04 7.42
N ASN A 101 -2.03 9.48 8.02
CA ASN A 101 -3.42 9.59 7.56
C ASN A 101 -4.29 10.55 8.39
N ARG A 102 -3.70 11.62 8.95
CA ARG A 102 -4.44 12.61 9.76
C ARG A 102 -5.44 13.47 8.97
N ASN A 103 -5.34 13.55 7.65
CA ASN A 103 -6.30 14.28 6.81
C ASN A 103 -7.36 13.30 6.28
N LYS A 104 -8.65 13.66 6.36
CA LYS A 104 -9.77 12.89 5.74
C LYS A 104 -9.49 12.59 4.26
N GLU A 105 -8.81 13.51 3.57
CA GLU A 105 -8.38 13.33 2.18
C GLU A 105 -7.38 12.18 2.04
N ASN A 106 -6.43 12.04 2.98
CA ASN A 106 -5.52 10.89 2.99
C ASN A 106 -6.29 9.60 3.23
N GLY A 107 -7.26 9.59 4.16
CA GLY A 107 -8.14 8.43 4.37
C GLY A 107 -8.91 7.99 3.13
N PHE A 108 -9.37 8.94 2.30
CA PHE A 108 -10.02 8.61 1.02
C PHE A 108 -9.02 8.06 -0.01
N LEU A 109 -7.84 8.66 -0.14
CA LEU A 109 -6.78 8.14 -1.01
C LEU A 109 -6.32 6.76 -0.60
N VAL A 110 -6.28 6.50 0.70
CA VAL A 110 -5.96 5.20 1.29
C VAL A 110 -6.98 4.15 0.85
N HIS A 111 -8.25 4.46 0.99
CA HIS A 111 -9.34 3.59 0.56
C HIS A 111 -9.24 3.27 -0.94
N LEU A 112 -8.99 4.29 -1.77
CA LEU A 112 -8.86 4.13 -3.20
C LEU A 112 -7.60 3.33 -3.59
N GLY A 113 -6.47 3.59 -2.92
CA GLY A 113 -5.24 2.84 -3.07
C GLY A 113 -5.41 1.36 -2.71
N ASN A 114 -6.05 1.07 -1.56
CA ASN A 114 -6.42 -0.29 -1.16
C ASN A 114 -7.26 -0.99 -2.23
N HIS A 115 -8.28 -0.32 -2.75
CA HIS A 115 -9.13 -0.87 -3.80
C HIS A 115 -8.31 -1.21 -5.05
N VAL A 116 -7.51 -0.27 -5.56
CA VAL A 116 -6.67 -0.45 -6.76
C VAL A 116 -5.66 -1.57 -6.57
N ALA A 117 -4.91 -1.58 -5.47
CA ALA A 117 -3.94 -2.63 -5.17
C ALA A 117 -4.61 -4.00 -5.10
N SER A 118 -5.78 -4.08 -4.45
CA SER A 118 -6.53 -5.33 -4.34
C SER A 118 -6.97 -5.87 -5.71
N GLN A 119 -7.39 -5.01 -6.64
CA GLN A 119 -7.75 -5.44 -7.98
C GLN A 119 -6.53 -5.94 -8.76
N ILE A 120 -5.41 -5.23 -8.66
CA ILE A 120 -4.16 -5.62 -9.34
C ILE A 120 -3.67 -6.97 -8.82
N VAL A 121 -3.50 -7.11 -7.49
CA VAL A 121 -3.02 -8.34 -6.85
C VAL A 121 -3.89 -9.54 -7.22
N ARG A 122 -5.22 -9.39 -7.17
CA ARG A 122 -6.16 -10.44 -7.61
C ARG A 122 -6.03 -10.75 -9.10
N GLY A 123 -5.78 -9.74 -9.93
CA GLY A 123 -5.53 -9.91 -11.36
C GLY A 123 -4.30 -10.78 -11.68
N TYR A 124 -3.29 -10.76 -10.81
CA TYR A 124 -2.11 -11.65 -10.88
C TYR A 124 -2.33 -13.02 -10.20
N GLY A 125 -3.53 -13.29 -9.69
CA GLY A 125 -3.90 -14.58 -9.09
C GLY A 125 -3.46 -14.75 -7.64
N HIS A 126 -3.21 -13.66 -6.92
CA HIS A 126 -2.81 -13.66 -5.52
C HIS A 126 -3.97 -13.32 -4.57
N ASP A 127 -3.87 -13.81 -3.33
CA ASP A 127 -4.87 -13.60 -2.30
C ASP A 127 -4.75 -12.21 -1.67
N VAL A 128 -5.90 -11.64 -1.27
CA VAL A 128 -5.98 -10.35 -0.60
C VAL A 128 -6.78 -10.50 0.68
N ILE A 129 -6.18 -10.14 1.81
CA ILE A 129 -6.85 -10.00 3.10
C ILE A 129 -7.22 -8.52 3.27
N ASP A 130 -8.52 -8.25 3.23
CA ASP A 130 -9.05 -6.90 3.31
C ASP A 130 -9.22 -6.44 4.77
N LEU A 131 -8.13 -6.06 5.42
CA LEU A 131 -8.16 -5.53 6.78
C LEU A 131 -9.01 -4.26 6.88
N GLU A 132 -9.08 -3.43 5.84
CA GLU A 132 -9.93 -2.24 5.85
C GLU A 132 -11.42 -2.59 6.01
N TYR A 133 -11.89 -3.66 5.36
CA TYR A 133 -13.24 -4.17 5.59
C TYR A 133 -13.42 -4.71 7.01
N TYR A 134 -12.54 -5.62 7.46
CA TYR A 134 -12.69 -6.26 8.77
C TYR A 134 -12.62 -5.26 9.93
N PHE A 135 -11.73 -4.27 9.85
CA PHE A 135 -11.54 -3.29 10.91
C PHE A 135 -12.67 -2.25 10.99
N ARG A 136 -13.52 -2.15 9.95
CA ARG A 136 -14.76 -1.35 9.99
C ARG A 136 -15.92 -2.10 10.65
N HIS A 137 -15.79 -3.39 10.89
CA HIS A 137 -16.89 -4.17 11.42
C HIS A 137 -17.05 -3.97 12.94
N PRO A 138 -18.27 -3.67 13.43
CA PRO A 138 -18.50 -3.40 14.85
C PRO A 138 -18.03 -4.47 15.86
N TRP A 139 -17.93 -5.75 15.50
CA TRP A 139 -17.48 -6.76 16.47
C TRP A 139 -15.98 -6.72 16.74
N ILE A 140 -15.18 -6.09 15.87
CA ILE A 140 -13.73 -6.01 16.10
C ILE A 140 -13.41 -5.12 17.31
N SER A 141 -14.25 -4.12 17.61
CA SER A 141 -14.10 -3.32 18.83
C SER A 141 -14.37 -4.08 20.11
N ASP A 142 -15.06 -5.23 20.03
CA ASP A 142 -15.33 -6.10 21.18
C ASP A 142 -14.09 -6.91 21.62
N PHE A 143 -13.00 -6.87 20.85
CA PHE A 143 -11.72 -7.55 21.13
C PHE A 143 -10.65 -6.60 21.70
N GLN A 144 -11.02 -5.40 22.16
CA GLN A 144 -10.10 -4.50 22.86
C GLN A 144 -9.89 -4.99 24.30
N TRP A 145 -8.74 -5.63 24.57
CA TRP A 145 -8.27 -6.01 25.91
C TRP A 145 -7.56 -4.86 26.62
#